data_AF-A0A3M1PKT0-F1
#
_entry.id   AF-A0A3M1PKT0-F1
#
_cell.length_a   1.000
_cell.length_b   1.000
_cell.length_c   1.000
_cell.angle_alpha   90.00
_cell.angle_beta   90.00
_cell.angle_gamma   90.00
#
_symmetry.space_group_name_H-M   'P 1'
#
loop_
_entity.id
_entity.type
_entity.pdbx_description
1 polymer ?
#
loop_
_entity_poly.entity_id
_entity_poly.type
_entity_poly.pdbx_seq_one_letter_code
_entity_poly.pdbx_strand_id
1 'polypeptide(L)'
;MTCPEVQEMLMSYLAGDVSEKERRQVKNHVEACSACARELHELHLVWQSLDAWDEQSVPKHVEQKILRAAREASASLEEHSAVHSWGGLRRLFRPMIPLALGLVAAIFSAGVLSSGMNLSEVHPLGLTAVGALWTGIYGIVFYMLFSAGSTEARTWRAFAQASIIAVGIFLGFTLFSPVPSSVHFCRYYSLTQPVVDRLSIGGTFFLFGALYALIPMSLAAYLSGARAGKHPWAKGSLAGVMFVALIAPGIYLQCAPFAFGVLLVWFGGALVGSVLGGVLGYWVRYRFAS
;
A
#
# COMPACT_ATOMS: atom_id res chain seq x y z
N MET A 1 -0.59 31.63 -9.37
CA MET A 1 -0.11 31.27 -8.02
C MET A 1 -0.72 32.23 -7.04
N THR A 2 -1.10 31.71 -5.88
CA THR A 2 -1.60 32.52 -4.76
C THR A 2 -0.40 33.05 -3.94
N CYS A 3 -0.60 34.10 -3.14
CA CYS A 3 0.49 34.65 -2.32
C CYS A 3 1.12 33.61 -1.37
N PRO A 4 0.35 32.75 -0.67
CA PRO A 4 0.92 31.73 0.22
C PRO A 4 1.83 30.73 -0.51
N GLU A 5 1.43 30.28 -1.71
CA GLU A 5 2.25 29.38 -2.53
C GLU A 5 3.58 30.04 -2.93
N VAL A 6 3.56 31.32 -3.29
CA VAL A 6 4.77 32.05 -3.66
C VAL A 6 5.68 32.23 -2.46
N GLN A 7 5.12 32.60 -1.30
CA GLN A 7 5.87 32.78 -0.05
C GLN A 7 6.63 31.50 0.34
N GLU A 8 6.00 30.34 0.25
CA GLU A 8 6.67 29.05 0.51
C GLU A 8 7.83 28.78 -0.47
N MET A 9 7.79 29.32 -1.68
CA MET A 9 8.81 29.10 -2.71
C MET A 9 9.91 30.17 -2.78
N LEU A 10 9.79 31.30 -2.08
CA LEU A 10 10.76 32.40 -2.16
C LEU A 10 12.18 31.97 -1.78
N MET A 11 12.33 31.12 -0.75
CA MET A 11 13.63 30.60 -0.32
C MET A 11 14.29 29.70 -1.37
N SER A 12 13.54 28.76 -1.94
CA SER A 12 14.03 27.90 -3.02
C SER A 12 14.35 28.72 -4.29
N TYR A 13 13.57 29.76 -4.57
CA TYR A 13 13.83 30.67 -5.68
C TYR A 13 15.17 31.41 -5.52
N LEU A 14 15.46 31.91 -4.32
CA LEU A 14 16.75 32.57 -4.00
C LEU A 14 17.93 31.60 -4.04
N ALA A 15 17.75 30.37 -3.56
CA ALA A 15 18.78 29.33 -3.61
C ALA A 15 19.05 28.83 -5.05
N GLY A 16 18.17 29.13 -6.01
CA GLY A 16 18.25 28.61 -7.38
C GLY A 16 17.68 27.19 -7.55
N ASP A 17 17.10 26.63 -6.50
CA ASP A 17 16.52 25.28 -6.43
C ASP A 17 15.05 25.25 -6.92
N VAL A 18 14.76 25.92 -8.02
CA VAL A 18 13.42 25.94 -8.65
C VAL A 18 13.54 25.62 -10.13
N SER A 19 12.55 24.92 -10.68
CA SER A 19 12.49 24.68 -12.11
C SER A 19 12.30 26.00 -12.88
N GLU A 20 12.72 26.01 -14.15
CA GLU A 20 12.57 27.19 -15.01
C GLU A 20 11.12 27.67 -15.15
N LYS A 21 10.15 26.74 -15.09
CA LYS A 21 8.72 27.08 -15.11
C LYS A 21 8.29 27.79 -13.82
N GLU A 22 8.67 27.27 -12.66
CA GLU A 22 8.37 27.86 -11.34
C GLU A 22 9.03 29.22 -11.19
N ARG A 23 10.29 29.34 -11.64
CA ARG A 23 11.04 30.61 -11.67
C ARG A 23 10.27 31.72 -12.40
N ARG A 24 9.71 31.43 -13.58
CA ARG A 24 8.87 32.40 -14.32
C ARG A 24 7.58 32.73 -13.58
N GLN A 25 6.94 31.75 -12.95
CA GLN A 25 5.69 31.97 -12.21
C GLN A 25 5.91 32.85 -10.97
N VAL A 26 6.98 32.61 -10.20
CA VAL A 26 7.36 33.45 -9.05
C VAL A 26 7.69 34.86 -9.53
N LYS A 27 8.52 34.98 -10.57
CA LYS A 27 8.90 36.29 -11.13
C LYS A 27 7.68 37.11 -11.55
N ASN A 28 6.79 36.52 -12.35
CA ASN A 28 5.57 37.20 -12.80
C ASN A 28 4.67 37.61 -11.62
N HIS A 29 4.57 36.79 -10.56
CA HIS A 29 3.79 37.15 -9.38
C HIS A 29 4.42 38.28 -8.57
N VAL A 30 5.73 38.22 -8.36
CA VAL A 30 6.49 39.27 -7.64
C VAL A 30 6.40 40.61 -8.37
N GLU A 31 6.44 40.62 -9.70
CA GLU A 31 6.25 41.84 -10.51
C GLU A 31 4.84 42.43 -10.35
N ALA A 32 3.82 41.58 -10.10
CA ALA A 32 2.43 42.00 -9.94
C ALA A 32 2.00 42.28 -8.49
N CYS A 33 2.75 41.78 -7.48
CA CYS A 33 2.37 41.79 -6.07
C CYS A 33 3.43 42.49 -5.21
N SER A 34 3.13 43.72 -4.77
CA SER A 34 4.05 44.53 -3.96
C SER A 34 4.40 43.92 -2.60
N ALA A 35 3.50 43.13 -2.01
CA ALA A 35 3.76 42.44 -0.74
C ALA A 35 4.86 41.37 -0.90
N CYS A 36 4.73 40.49 -1.89
CA CYS A 36 5.72 39.45 -2.17
C CYS A 36 7.05 40.03 -2.70
N ALA A 37 7.01 41.16 -3.42
CA ALA A 37 8.22 41.85 -3.86
C ALA A 37 9.04 42.39 -2.69
N ARG A 38 8.38 43.00 -1.69
CA ARG A 38 9.03 43.48 -0.47
C ARG A 38 9.63 42.32 0.33
N GLU A 39 8.91 41.22 0.50
CA GLU A 39 9.41 40.05 1.21
C GLU A 39 10.62 39.42 0.52
N LEU A 40 10.58 39.29 -0.81
CA LEU A 40 11.75 38.83 -1.58
C LEU A 40 12.95 39.77 -1.41
N HIS A 41 12.71 41.09 -1.39
CA HIS A 41 13.76 42.08 -1.18
C HIS A 41 14.39 41.96 0.22
N GLU A 42 13.58 41.83 1.27
CA GLU A 42 14.04 41.60 2.64
C GLU A 42 14.89 40.32 2.75
N LEU A 43 14.44 39.21 2.15
CA LEU A 43 15.21 37.97 2.10
C LEU A 43 16.52 38.14 1.32
N HIS A 44 16.52 38.89 0.23
CA HIS A 44 17.73 39.16 -0.56
C HIS A 44 18.76 39.96 0.24
N LEU A 45 18.35 40.93 1.05
CA LEU A 45 19.24 41.68 1.94
C LEU A 45 19.88 40.77 3.00
N VAL A 46 19.09 39.86 3.59
CA VAL A 46 19.62 38.86 4.53
C VAL A 46 20.63 37.95 3.82
N TRP A 47 20.33 37.50 2.61
CA TRP A 47 21.26 36.67 1.82
C TRP A 47 22.57 37.39 1.50
N GLN A 48 22.50 38.65 1.06
CA GLN A 48 23.69 39.48 0.85
C GLN A 48 24.53 39.67 2.13
N SER A 49 23.88 39.76 3.29
CA SER A 49 24.61 39.86 4.57
C SER A 49 25.34 38.58 4.94
N LEU A 50 24.81 37.42 4.53
CA LEU A 50 25.47 36.12 4.71
C LEU A 50 26.60 35.92 3.70
N ASP A 51 26.44 36.39 2.46
CA ASP A 51 27.51 36.37 1.44
C ASP A 51 28.69 37.28 1.82
N ALA A 52 28.44 38.34 2.58
CA ALA A 52 29.48 39.23 3.11
C ALA A 52 30.24 38.63 4.31
N TRP A 53 29.81 37.47 4.83
CA TRP A 53 30.52 36.80 5.91
C TRP A 53 31.81 36.19 5.34
N ASP A 54 32.96 36.55 5.92
CA ASP A 54 34.25 35.98 5.57
C ASP A 54 34.20 34.45 5.60
N GLU A 55 34.46 33.84 4.44
CA GLU A 55 34.53 32.40 4.31
C GLU A 55 35.72 31.87 5.10
N GLN A 56 35.42 31.36 6.29
CA GLN A 56 36.44 30.84 7.18
C GLN A 56 36.99 29.55 6.57
N SER A 57 38.24 29.60 6.09
CA SER A 57 38.89 28.45 5.48
C SER A 57 38.85 27.26 6.43
N VAL A 58 38.22 26.16 6.01
CA VAL A 58 38.13 24.94 6.80
C VAL A 58 39.55 24.48 7.14
N PRO A 59 39.91 24.31 8.43
CA PRO A 59 41.22 23.83 8.79
C PRO A 59 41.51 22.48 8.10
N LYS A 60 42.67 22.35 7.44
CA LYS A 60 43.05 21.16 6.64
C LYS A 60 42.86 19.81 7.37
N HIS A 61 43.01 19.79 8.69
CA HIS A 61 42.82 18.57 9.48
C HIS A 61 41.36 18.10 9.56
N VAL A 62 40.39 19.03 9.53
CA VAL A 62 38.96 18.70 9.52
C VAL A 62 38.56 18.17 8.16
N GLU A 63 39.01 18.81 7.08
CA GLU A 63 38.79 18.36 5.71
C GLU A 63 39.32 16.93 5.51
N GLN A 64 40.55 16.66 5.97
CA GLN A 64 41.14 15.33 5.93
C GLN A 64 40.34 14.30 6.75
N LYS A 65 39.82 14.70 7.92
CA LYS A 65 38.98 13.82 8.76
C LYS A 65 37.65 13.49 8.07
N ILE A 66 37.02 14.46 7.42
CA ILE A 66 35.78 14.26 6.66
C ILE A 66 36.04 13.38 5.44
N LEU A 67 37.08 13.67 4.65
CA LEU A 67 37.45 12.86 3.49
C LEU A 67 37.79 11.43 3.88
N ARG A 68 38.46 11.23 5.02
CA ARG A 68 38.74 9.90 5.55
C ARG A 68 37.46 9.17 5.96
N ALA A 69 36.58 9.82 6.72
CA ALA A 69 35.29 9.25 7.11
C ALA A 69 34.40 8.92 5.90
N ALA A 70 34.39 9.79 4.87
CA ALA A 70 33.67 9.55 3.63
C ALA A 70 34.27 8.38 2.84
N ARG A 71 35.60 8.25 2.80
CA ARG A 71 36.27 7.11 2.16
C ARG A 71 36.04 5.81 2.92
N GLU A 72 36.04 5.83 4.26
CA GLU A 72 35.74 4.65 5.08
C GLU A 72 34.26 4.22 4.93
N ALA A 73 33.33 5.18 4.87
CA ALA A 73 31.93 4.90 4.56
C ALA A 73 31.74 4.35 3.13
N SER A 74 32.51 4.86 2.16
CA SER A 74 32.49 4.34 0.78
C SER A 74 33.12 2.96 0.68
N ALA A 75 34.26 2.73 1.35
CA ALA A 75 34.98 1.46 1.35
C ALA A 75 34.19 0.36 2.05
N SER A 76 33.49 0.67 3.16
CA SER A 76 32.59 -0.30 3.81
C SER A 76 31.37 -0.65 2.95
N LEU A 77 30.90 0.27 2.10
CA LEU A 77 29.90 -0.02 1.06
C LEU A 77 30.49 -0.87 -0.08
N GLU A 78 31.75 -0.66 -0.45
CA GLU A 78 32.47 -1.45 -1.47
C GLU A 78 32.83 -2.87 -0.97
N GLU A 79 33.17 -3.04 0.29
CA GLU A 79 33.45 -4.35 0.89
C GLU A 79 32.17 -5.20 0.99
N HIS A 80 31.02 -4.57 1.27
CA HIS A 80 29.70 -5.20 1.07
C HIS A 80 29.33 -5.39 -0.41
N SER A 81 30.08 -4.78 -1.34
CA SER A 81 29.93 -4.95 -2.78
C SER A 81 30.86 -6.04 -3.37
N ALA A 82 31.79 -6.62 -2.61
CA ALA A 82 32.54 -7.79 -3.09
C ALA A 82 31.62 -9.04 -3.24
N VAL A 83 30.49 -9.07 -2.53
CA VAL A 83 29.38 -10.04 -2.73
C VAL A 83 28.55 -9.71 -4.00
N HIS A 84 28.89 -8.62 -4.71
CA HIS A 84 28.13 -8.07 -5.85
C HIS A 84 28.59 -8.60 -7.23
N SER A 85 29.53 -9.55 -7.32
CA SER A 85 29.80 -10.28 -8.58
C SER A 85 28.58 -11.10 -9.05
N TRP A 86 27.61 -11.34 -8.16
CA TRP A 86 26.26 -11.83 -8.47
C TRP A 86 25.27 -10.74 -8.94
N GLY A 87 25.73 -9.50 -9.18
CA GLY A 87 24.90 -8.33 -9.50
C GLY A 87 24.17 -8.38 -10.84
N GLY A 88 24.75 -9.02 -11.85
CA GLY A 88 24.08 -9.29 -13.12
C GLY A 88 22.95 -10.31 -12.94
N LEU A 89 23.22 -11.37 -12.18
CA LEU A 89 22.28 -12.44 -11.89
C LEU A 89 21.11 -11.94 -11.02
N ARG A 90 21.40 -11.13 -10.00
CA ARG A 90 20.39 -10.51 -9.13
C ARG A 90 19.47 -9.54 -9.88
N ARG A 91 19.95 -8.87 -10.93
CA ARG A 91 19.12 -8.02 -11.80
C ARG A 91 18.09 -8.84 -12.57
N LEU A 92 18.47 -10.04 -13.01
CA LEU A 92 17.57 -10.99 -13.68
C LEU A 92 16.61 -11.71 -12.71
N PHE A 93 17.07 -12.03 -11.49
CA PHE A 93 16.23 -12.69 -10.48
C PHE A 93 15.33 -11.73 -9.69
N ARG A 94 15.55 -10.41 -9.77
CA ARG A 94 14.73 -9.41 -9.08
C ARG A 94 13.22 -9.53 -9.38
N PRO A 95 12.76 -9.73 -10.62
CA PRO A 95 11.35 -10.02 -10.91
C PRO A 95 10.94 -11.48 -10.64
N MET A 96 11.88 -12.43 -10.67
CA MET A 96 11.54 -13.86 -10.47
C MET A 96 11.16 -14.18 -9.03
N ILE A 97 11.80 -13.57 -8.03
CA ILE A 97 11.50 -13.78 -6.61
C ILE A 97 10.02 -13.49 -6.28
N PRO A 98 9.45 -12.31 -6.59
CA PRO A 98 8.03 -12.04 -6.30
C PRO A 98 7.07 -12.94 -7.08
N LEU A 99 7.42 -13.36 -8.30
CA LEU A 99 6.61 -14.30 -9.07
C LEU A 99 6.60 -15.69 -8.42
N ALA A 100 7.76 -16.19 -7.98
CA ALA A 100 7.88 -17.47 -7.28
C ALA A 100 7.11 -17.46 -5.95
N LEU A 101 7.27 -16.39 -5.16
CA LEU A 101 6.49 -16.20 -3.92
C LEU A 101 4.99 -16.09 -4.21
N GLY A 102 4.62 -15.43 -5.30
CA GLY A 102 3.23 -15.31 -5.71
C GLY A 102 2.61 -16.65 -6.10
N LEU A 103 3.37 -17.50 -6.80
CA LEU A 103 2.95 -18.86 -7.13
C LEU A 103 2.78 -19.71 -5.87
N VAL A 104 3.74 -19.68 -4.94
CA VAL A 104 3.65 -20.42 -3.66
C VAL A 104 2.43 -19.95 -2.85
N ALA A 105 2.21 -18.64 -2.75
CA ALA A 105 1.05 -18.09 -2.06
C ALA A 105 -0.28 -18.46 -2.73
N ALA A 106 -0.34 -18.46 -4.06
CA ALA A 106 -1.51 -18.88 -4.82
C ALA A 106 -1.83 -20.36 -4.58
N ILE A 107 -0.83 -21.25 -4.65
CA ILE A 107 -1.00 -22.69 -4.38
C ILE A 107 -1.46 -22.92 -2.94
N PHE A 108 -0.82 -22.27 -1.98
CA PHE A 108 -1.20 -22.38 -0.56
C PHE A 108 -2.64 -21.91 -0.32
N SER A 109 -2.99 -20.74 -0.86
CA SER A 109 -4.36 -20.19 -0.74
C SER A 109 -5.38 -21.10 -1.40
N ALA A 110 -5.08 -21.61 -2.60
CA ALA A 110 -5.94 -22.55 -3.31
C ALA A 110 -6.15 -23.83 -2.50
N GLY A 111 -5.09 -24.40 -1.92
CA GLY A 111 -5.16 -25.60 -1.09
C GLY A 111 -6.02 -25.42 0.15
N VAL A 112 -5.88 -24.28 0.84
CA VAL A 112 -6.72 -23.94 2.00
C VAL A 112 -8.19 -23.83 1.59
N LEU A 113 -8.50 -23.10 0.51
CA LEU A 113 -9.88 -22.89 0.07
C LEU A 113 -10.50 -24.14 -0.58
N SER A 114 -9.70 -25.03 -1.17
CA SER A 114 -10.17 -26.26 -1.80
C SER A 114 -10.48 -27.38 -0.82
N SER A 115 -10.10 -27.25 0.46
CA SER A 115 -10.32 -28.29 1.49
C SER A 115 -11.78 -28.71 1.69
N GLY A 116 -12.75 -27.97 1.14
CA GLY A 116 -14.18 -28.32 1.15
C GLY A 116 -14.85 -28.34 -0.23
N MET A 117 -14.11 -28.35 -1.34
CA MET A 117 -14.69 -28.27 -2.70
C MET A 117 -14.47 -29.55 -3.51
N ASN A 118 -15.51 -30.00 -4.23
CA ASN A 118 -15.39 -31.02 -5.25
C ASN A 118 -14.86 -30.41 -6.56
N LEU A 119 -13.53 -30.35 -6.71
CA LEU A 119 -12.87 -29.80 -7.90
C LEU A 119 -13.22 -30.52 -9.21
N SER A 120 -13.80 -31.73 -9.13
CA SER A 120 -14.23 -32.52 -10.29
C SER A 120 -15.33 -31.86 -11.12
N GLU A 121 -16.10 -30.95 -10.55
CA GLU A 121 -17.21 -30.28 -11.25
C GLU A 121 -16.73 -29.06 -12.07
N VAL A 122 -15.53 -28.55 -11.79
CA VAL A 122 -15.01 -27.35 -12.46
C VAL A 122 -14.24 -27.74 -13.72
N HIS A 123 -14.56 -27.10 -14.84
CA HIS A 123 -13.87 -27.33 -16.10
C HIS A 123 -12.35 -27.05 -15.97
N PRO A 124 -11.45 -27.95 -16.41
CA PRO A 124 -10.00 -27.80 -16.22
C PRO A 124 -9.44 -26.48 -16.75
N LEU A 125 -9.93 -25.98 -17.89
CA LEU A 125 -9.52 -24.68 -18.44
C LEU A 125 -9.92 -23.50 -17.54
N GLY A 126 -11.04 -23.60 -16.83
CA GLY A 126 -11.46 -22.59 -15.87
C GLY A 126 -10.51 -22.56 -14.67
N LEU A 127 -10.12 -23.74 -14.18
CA LEU A 127 -9.20 -23.85 -13.06
C LEU A 127 -7.79 -23.30 -13.40
N THR A 128 -7.27 -23.61 -14.60
CA THR A 128 -5.97 -23.09 -15.03
C THR A 128 -5.99 -21.57 -15.26
N ALA A 129 -7.06 -21.04 -15.87
CA ALA A 129 -7.22 -19.61 -16.08
C ALA A 129 -7.31 -18.85 -14.75
N VAL A 130 -8.12 -19.34 -13.80
CA VAL A 130 -8.26 -18.76 -12.46
C VAL A 130 -6.95 -18.85 -11.69
N GLY A 131 -6.25 -19.99 -11.74
CA GLY A 131 -4.94 -20.17 -11.08
C GLY A 131 -3.86 -19.25 -11.64
N ALA A 132 -3.81 -19.07 -12.96
CA ALA A 132 -2.87 -18.15 -13.62
C ALA A 132 -3.16 -16.69 -13.24
N LEU A 133 -4.44 -16.28 -13.28
CA LEU A 133 -4.87 -14.94 -12.85
C LEU A 133 -4.48 -14.70 -11.38
N TRP A 134 -4.73 -15.67 -10.50
CA TRP A 134 -4.46 -15.56 -9.09
C TRP A 134 -2.95 -15.44 -8.80
N THR A 135 -2.14 -16.25 -9.48
CA THR A 135 -0.67 -16.17 -9.43
C THR A 135 -0.17 -14.80 -9.89
N GLY A 136 -0.73 -14.26 -10.97
CA GLY A 136 -0.40 -12.93 -11.47
C GLY A 136 -0.71 -11.84 -10.44
N ILE A 137 -1.88 -11.90 -9.79
CA ILE A 137 -2.28 -10.94 -8.75
C ILE A 137 -1.32 -10.99 -7.57
N TYR A 138 -1.01 -12.18 -7.02
CA TYR A 138 -0.03 -12.29 -5.94
C TYR A 138 1.37 -11.81 -6.37
N GLY A 139 1.79 -12.15 -7.59
CA GLY A 139 3.07 -11.72 -8.15
C GLY A 139 3.19 -10.19 -8.19
N ILE A 140 2.13 -9.48 -8.59
CA ILE A 140 2.08 -8.01 -8.57
C ILE A 140 2.20 -7.48 -7.13
N VAL A 141 1.47 -8.06 -6.18
CA VAL A 141 1.50 -7.60 -4.78
C VAL A 141 2.88 -7.84 -4.14
N PHE A 142 3.50 -9.00 -4.36
CA PHE A 142 4.86 -9.25 -3.91
C PHE A 142 5.87 -8.34 -4.62
N TYR A 143 5.69 -8.07 -5.91
CA TYR A 143 6.54 -7.13 -6.63
C TYR A 143 6.46 -5.74 -5.99
N MET A 144 5.26 -5.26 -5.65
CA MET A 144 5.08 -4.00 -4.91
C MET A 144 5.78 -4.05 -3.54
N LEU A 145 5.68 -5.17 -2.81
CA LEU A 145 6.32 -5.37 -1.50
C LEU A 145 7.87 -5.28 -1.58
N PHE A 146 8.47 -5.81 -2.65
CA PHE A 146 9.92 -5.79 -2.85
C PHE A 146 10.44 -4.61 -3.67
N SER A 147 9.55 -3.83 -4.30
CA SER A 147 9.92 -2.65 -5.10
C SER A 147 10.69 -1.66 -4.22
N ALA A 148 11.91 -1.28 -4.60
CA ALA A 148 12.80 -0.44 -3.81
C ALA A 148 13.19 0.80 -4.58
N GLY A 149 13.11 1.97 -3.95
CA GLY A 149 13.76 3.18 -4.45
C GLY A 149 13.03 4.50 -4.21
N SER A 150 11.70 4.53 -4.04
CA SER A 150 10.96 5.78 -3.91
C SER A 150 10.15 5.92 -2.61
N THR A 151 9.89 7.16 -2.21
CA THR A 151 8.92 7.51 -1.15
C THR A 151 7.53 6.93 -1.47
N GLU A 152 7.17 6.92 -2.74
CA GLU A 152 5.95 6.28 -3.25
C GLU A 152 5.98 4.76 -3.04
N ALA A 153 7.10 4.10 -3.36
CA ALA A 153 7.26 2.65 -3.15
C ALA A 153 7.08 2.27 -1.68
N ARG A 154 7.53 3.11 -0.72
CA ARG A 154 7.29 2.88 0.71
C ARG A 154 5.79 2.83 1.04
N THR A 155 4.99 3.64 0.35
CA THR A 155 3.53 3.69 0.54
C THR A 155 2.87 2.45 -0.07
N TRP A 156 3.25 2.05 -1.29
CA TRP A 156 2.79 0.82 -1.93
C TRP A 156 3.12 -0.45 -1.13
N ARG A 157 4.31 -0.52 -0.54
CA ARG A 157 4.71 -1.63 0.34
C ARG A 157 3.79 -1.78 1.54
N ALA A 158 3.38 -0.67 2.16
CA ALA A 158 2.50 -0.72 3.31
C ALA A 158 1.11 -1.29 2.93
N PHE A 159 0.60 -0.97 1.75
CA PHE A 159 -0.67 -1.53 1.25
C PHE A 159 -0.55 -3.01 0.91
N ALA A 160 0.53 -3.40 0.22
CA ALA A 160 0.81 -4.78 -0.10
C ALA A 160 0.95 -5.63 1.18
N GLN A 161 1.67 -5.12 2.18
CA GLN A 161 1.82 -5.78 3.48
C GLN A 161 0.49 -5.92 4.21
N ALA A 162 -0.31 -4.86 4.30
CA ALA A 162 -1.64 -4.92 4.92
C ALA A 162 -2.54 -5.94 4.21
N SER A 163 -2.52 -5.98 2.87
CA SER A 163 -3.32 -6.91 2.08
C SER A 163 -2.89 -8.36 2.29
N ILE A 164 -1.58 -8.65 2.31
CA ILE A 164 -1.06 -10.00 2.57
C ILE A 164 -1.39 -10.46 3.99
N ILE A 165 -1.24 -9.59 4.99
CA ILE A 165 -1.63 -9.91 6.38
C ILE A 165 -3.13 -10.18 6.46
N ALA A 166 -3.96 -9.37 5.80
CA ALA A 166 -5.40 -9.57 5.74
C ALA A 166 -5.77 -10.91 5.09
N VAL A 167 -5.10 -11.29 3.99
CA VAL A 167 -5.25 -12.61 3.37
C VAL A 167 -4.87 -13.71 4.35
N GLY A 168 -3.74 -13.59 5.05
CA GLY A 168 -3.32 -14.59 6.05
C GLY A 168 -4.35 -14.77 7.16
N ILE A 169 -4.89 -13.67 7.70
CA ILE A 169 -5.96 -13.70 8.71
C ILE A 169 -7.24 -14.33 8.13
N PHE A 170 -7.63 -13.95 6.92
CA PHE A 170 -8.80 -14.50 6.22
C PHE A 170 -8.69 -16.02 5.99
N LEU A 171 -7.53 -16.49 5.52
CA LEU A 171 -7.28 -17.92 5.31
C LEU A 171 -7.28 -18.66 6.65
N GLY A 172 -6.69 -18.07 7.69
CA GLY A 172 -6.77 -18.58 9.06
C GLY A 172 -8.22 -18.75 9.51
N PHE A 173 -9.04 -17.71 9.40
CA PHE A 173 -10.46 -17.80 9.73
C PHE A 173 -11.20 -18.87 8.91
N THR A 174 -10.89 -18.99 7.62
CA THR A 174 -11.54 -19.97 6.75
C THR A 174 -11.15 -21.42 7.11
N LEU A 175 -9.94 -21.65 7.64
CA LEU A 175 -9.55 -22.95 8.19
C LEU A 175 -10.34 -23.31 9.46
N PHE A 176 -10.62 -22.34 10.34
CA PHE A 176 -11.36 -22.57 11.58
C PHE A 176 -12.88 -22.59 11.40
N SER A 177 -13.41 -21.78 10.49
CA SER A 177 -14.83 -21.64 10.20
C SER A 177 -15.04 -21.57 8.69
N PRO A 178 -15.21 -22.72 8.02
CA PRO A 178 -15.55 -22.75 6.62
C PRO A 178 -16.85 -21.97 6.36
N VAL A 179 -16.88 -21.22 5.26
CA VAL A 179 -18.01 -20.37 4.87
C VAL A 179 -19.37 -21.08 4.95
N PRO A 180 -19.55 -22.33 4.48
CA PRO A 180 -20.82 -23.04 4.61
C PRO A 180 -21.27 -23.18 6.07
N SER A 181 -20.34 -23.52 6.97
CA SER A 181 -20.61 -23.66 8.39
C SER A 181 -21.01 -22.32 9.02
N SER A 182 -20.39 -21.21 8.61
CA SER A 182 -20.74 -19.88 9.10
C SER A 182 -22.16 -19.46 8.67
N VAL A 183 -22.54 -19.72 7.42
CA VAL A 183 -23.89 -19.43 6.92
C VAL A 183 -24.95 -20.27 7.65
N HIS A 184 -24.68 -21.56 7.87
CA HIS A 184 -25.56 -22.42 8.65
C HIS A 184 -25.68 -21.97 10.11
N PHE A 185 -24.55 -21.60 10.74
CA PHE A 185 -24.53 -21.12 12.13
C PHE A 185 -25.43 -19.90 12.33
N CYS A 186 -25.36 -18.92 11.43
CA CYS A 186 -26.15 -17.71 11.56
C CYS A 186 -27.65 -17.88 11.30
N ARG A 187 -28.04 -18.93 10.56
CA ARG A 187 -29.45 -19.30 10.41
C ARG A 187 -30.00 -19.92 11.70
N TYR A 188 -29.14 -20.56 12.50
CA TYR A 188 -29.55 -21.25 13.72
C TYR A 188 -29.45 -20.38 14.98
N TYR A 189 -28.57 -19.37 14.99
CA TYR A 189 -28.36 -18.53 16.15
C TYR A 189 -29.48 -17.48 16.33
N SER A 190 -30.14 -17.49 17.48
CA SER A 190 -31.33 -16.66 17.77
C SER A 190 -31.09 -15.15 17.67
N LEU A 191 -29.86 -14.72 17.90
CA LEU A 191 -29.47 -13.30 17.92
C LEU A 191 -29.38 -12.70 16.51
N THR A 192 -29.04 -13.51 15.51
CA THR A 192 -28.96 -13.09 14.10
C THR A 192 -30.26 -13.30 13.34
N GLN A 193 -31.11 -14.22 13.80
CA GLN A 193 -32.38 -14.56 13.14
C GLN A 193 -33.27 -13.35 12.80
N PRO A 194 -33.56 -12.38 13.71
CA PRO A 194 -34.47 -11.27 13.37
C PRO A 194 -33.94 -10.34 12.28
N VAL A 195 -32.61 -10.27 12.11
CA VAL A 195 -31.97 -9.50 11.03
C VAL A 195 -32.02 -10.29 9.72
N VAL A 196 -31.73 -11.59 9.78
CA VAL A 196 -31.77 -12.49 8.62
C VAL A 196 -33.19 -12.62 8.05
N ASP A 197 -34.21 -12.70 8.90
CA ASP A 197 -35.61 -12.83 8.48
C ASP A 197 -36.14 -11.56 7.77
N ARG A 198 -35.52 -10.41 8.02
CA ARG A 198 -35.86 -9.14 7.34
C ARG A 198 -35.06 -8.92 6.05
N LEU A 199 -33.94 -9.62 5.90
CA LEU A 199 -33.07 -9.48 4.73
C LEU A 199 -33.46 -10.50 3.66
N SER A 200 -33.41 -10.08 2.40
CA SER A 200 -33.44 -11.06 1.31
C SER A 200 -32.22 -12.01 1.41
N ILE A 201 -32.30 -13.16 0.72
CA ILE A 201 -31.17 -14.09 0.61
C ILE A 201 -29.90 -13.34 0.16
N GLY A 202 -30.04 -12.46 -0.84
CA GLY A 202 -28.95 -11.59 -1.30
C GLY A 202 -28.43 -10.67 -0.18
N GLY A 203 -29.31 -9.98 0.55
CA GLY A 203 -28.92 -9.10 1.65
C GLY A 203 -28.12 -9.82 2.75
N THR A 204 -28.47 -11.07 3.03
CA THR A 204 -27.72 -11.91 3.97
C THR A 204 -26.31 -12.22 3.46
N PHE A 205 -26.17 -12.67 2.21
CA PHE A 205 -24.85 -12.91 1.60
C PHE A 205 -23.99 -11.64 1.49
N PHE A 206 -24.61 -10.49 1.21
CA PHE A 206 -23.92 -9.19 1.22
C PHE A 206 -23.34 -8.88 2.59
N LEU A 207 -24.17 -8.99 3.64
CA LEU A 207 -23.76 -8.69 5.02
C LEU A 207 -22.63 -9.62 5.47
N PHE A 208 -22.73 -10.92 5.14
CA PHE A 208 -21.66 -11.88 5.43
C PHE A 208 -20.37 -11.52 4.71
N GLY A 209 -20.43 -11.32 3.39
CA GLY A 209 -19.26 -10.89 2.63
C GLY A 209 -18.61 -9.65 3.25
N ALA A 210 -19.43 -8.66 3.64
CA ALA A 210 -18.95 -7.43 4.27
C ALA A 210 -18.26 -7.67 5.62
N LEU A 211 -18.89 -8.37 6.55
CA LEU A 211 -18.31 -8.63 7.87
C LEU A 211 -17.04 -9.49 7.77
N TYR A 212 -17.08 -10.50 6.89
CA TYR A 212 -16.00 -11.46 6.71
C TYR A 212 -14.75 -10.84 6.08
N ALA A 213 -14.91 -9.79 5.25
CA ALA A 213 -13.82 -8.99 4.72
C ALA A 213 -13.40 -7.84 5.67
N LEU A 214 -14.33 -7.28 6.44
CA LEU A 214 -14.09 -6.15 7.32
C LEU A 214 -13.13 -6.48 8.47
N ILE A 215 -13.30 -7.65 9.11
CA ILE A 215 -12.51 -8.01 10.30
C ILE A 215 -11.02 -8.23 9.94
N PRO A 216 -10.65 -9.09 8.97
CA PRO A 216 -9.25 -9.30 8.61
C PRO A 216 -8.59 -8.02 8.14
N MET A 217 -9.31 -7.22 7.34
CA MET A 217 -8.76 -5.99 6.78
C MET A 217 -8.57 -4.90 7.84
N SER A 218 -9.50 -4.76 8.79
CA SER A 218 -9.35 -3.83 9.94
C SER A 218 -8.13 -4.18 10.79
N LEU A 219 -7.98 -5.47 11.13
CA LEU A 219 -6.87 -5.93 11.95
C LEU A 219 -5.53 -5.77 11.23
N ALA A 220 -5.47 -6.16 9.95
CA ALA A 220 -4.26 -6.01 9.15
C ALA A 220 -3.86 -4.56 8.92
N ALA A 221 -4.81 -3.66 8.64
CA ALA A 221 -4.56 -2.23 8.51
C ALA A 221 -4.06 -1.61 9.82
N TYR A 222 -4.64 -2.01 10.96
CA TYR A 222 -4.20 -1.59 12.29
C TYR A 222 -2.75 -2.03 12.58
N LEU A 223 -2.42 -3.30 12.32
CA LEU A 223 -1.08 -3.87 12.55
C LEU A 223 -0.02 -3.29 11.61
N SER A 224 -0.37 -3.02 10.36
CA SER A 224 0.56 -2.51 9.34
C SER A 224 0.78 -0.99 9.42
N GLY A 225 -0.06 -0.27 10.16
CA GLY A 225 -0.18 1.18 10.13
C GLY A 225 0.90 1.97 10.89
N ALA A 226 2.16 1.57 10.84
CA ALA A 226 3.24 2.28 11.55
C ALA A 226 3.54 3.71 11.01
N ARG A 227 3.02 4.12 9.84
CA ARG A 227 3.16 5.50 9.31
C ARG A 227 2.03 5.88 8.35
N ALA A 228 0.77 5.75 8.78
CA ALA A 228 -0.35 6.29 8.01
C ALA A 228 -0.25 7.83 7.98
N GLY A 229 0.47 8.39 6.99
CA GLY A 229 0.51 9.84 6.75
C GLY A 229 -0.89 10.44 6.55
N LYS A 230 -0.96 11.75 6.28
CA LYS A 230 -2.15 12.64 6.33
C LYS A 230 -3.50 12.17 5.72
N HIS A 231 -3.57 11.05 4.99
CA HIS A 231 -4.78 10.55 4.32
C HIS A 231 -5.09 9.07 4.63
N PRO A 232 -5.59 8.73 5.84
CA PRO A 232 -5.90 7.34 6.22
C PRO A 232 -7.02 6.71 5.36
N TRP A 233 -7.96 7.53 4.86
CA TRP A 233 -9.10 7.07 4.07
C TRP A 233 -8.69 6.51 2.70
N ALA A 234 -7.94 7.27 1.91
CA ALA A 234 -7.46 6.83 0.60
C ALA A 234 -6.53 5.60 0.70
N LYS A 235 -5.71 5.56 1.76
CA LYS A 235 -4.81 4.44 2.05
C LYS A 235 -5.58 3.17 2.42
N GLY A 236 -6.59 3.30 3.27
CA GLY A 236 -7.44 2.20 3.69
C GLY A 236 -8.27 1.62 2.54
N SER A 237 -8.87 2.48 1.70
CA SER A 237 -9.64 2.02 0.55
C SER A 237 -8.80 1.24 -0.45
N LEU A 238 -7.59 1.73 -0.76
CA LEU A 238 -6.71 1.07 -1.72
C LEU A 238 -6.23 -0.29 -1.23
N ALA A 239 -5.87 -0.39 0.06
CA ALA A 239 -5.50 -1.68 0.66
C ALA A 239 -6.70 -2.66 0.71
N GLY A 240 -7.92 -2.17 0.97
CA GLY A 240 -9.15 -2.98 0.91
C GLY A 240 -9.43 -3.54 -0.49
N VAL A 241 -9.25 -2.73 -1.54
CA VAL A 241 -9.40 -3.18 -2.94
C VAL A 241 -8.34 -4.23 -3.29
N MET A 242 -7.08 -4.02 -2.91
CA MET A 242 -6.01 -4.99 -3.12
C MET A 242 -6.30 -6.33 -2.42
N PHE A 243 -6.78 -6.29 -1.18
CA PHE A 243 -7.21 -7.49 -0.45
C PHE A 243 -8.31 -8.25 -1.19
N VAL A 244 -9.35 -7.55 -1.67
CA VAL A 244 -10.44 -8.17 -2.43
C VAL A 244 -9.92 -8.81 -3.72
N ALA A 245 -9.04 -8.14 -4.45
CA ALA A 245 -8.43 -8.70 -5.65
C ALA A 245 -7.67 -10.01 -5.36
N LEU A 246 -6.98 -10.10 -4.22
CA LEU A 246 -6.26 -11.30 -3.80
C LEU A 246 -7.19 -12.46 -3.43
N ILE A 247 -8.39 -12.21 -2.88
CA ILE A 247 -9.34 -13.27 -2.50
C ILE A 247 -10.40 -13.57 -3.57
N ALA A 248 -10.57 -12.70 -4.58
CA ALA A 248 -11.61 -12.82 -5.60
C ALA A 248 -11.59 -14.16 -6.34
N PRO A 249 -10.43 -14.70 -6.78
CA PRO A 249 -10.37 -16.02 -7.40
C PRO A 249 -10.85 -17.13 -6.45
N GLY A 250 -10.53 -17.02 -5.16
CA GLY A 250 -10.98 -17.94 -4.13
C GLY A 250 -12.50 -17.90 -3.91
N ILE A 251 -13.07 -16.69 -3.82
CA ILE A 251 -14.53 -16.49 -3.73
C ILE A 251 -15.22 -17.09 -4.96
N TYR A 252 -14.67 -16.83 -6.15
CA TYR A 252 -15.22 -17.38 -7.40
C TYR A 252 -15.26 -18.91 -7.37
N LEU A 253 -14.18 -19.58 -6.96
CA LEU A 253 -14.14 -21.04 -6.90
C LEU A 253 -15.13 -21.60 -5.87
N GLN A 254 -15.22 -20.99 -4.68
CA GLN A 254 -16.16 -21.41 -3.64
C GLN A 254 -17.62 -21.17 -4.01
N CYS A 255 -17.87 -20.13 -4.80
CA CYS A 255 -19.22 -19.72 -5.18
C CYS A 255 -19.62 -20.18 -6.58
N ALA A 256 -18.76 -20.91 -7.30
CA ALA A 256 -19.04 -21.44 -8.64
C ALA A 256 -20.37 -22.22 -8.76
N PRO A 257 -20.83 -23.01 -7.75
CA PRO A 257 -22.12 -23.70 -7.85
C PRO A 257 -23.34 -22.80 -7.60
N PHE A 258 -23.15 -21.55 -7.15
CA PHE A 258 -24.26 -20.65 -6.85
C PHE A 258 -24.70 -19.84 -8.07
N ALA A 259 -25.93 -19.33 -8.04
CA ALA A 259 -26.41 -18.40 -9.05
C ALA A 259 -25.50 -17.16 -9.11
N PHE A 260 -25.22 -16.68 -10.33
CA PHE A 260 -24.36 -15.52 -10.58
C PHE A 260 -24.74 -14.27 -9.75
N GLY A 261 -26.03 -14.08 -9.48
CA GLY A 261 -26.50 -12.99 -8.62
C GLY A 261 -26.01 -13.08 -7.18
N VAL A 262 -25.96 -14.28 -6.59
CA VAL A 262 -25.44 -14.48 -5.21
C VAL A 262 -23.95 -14.19 -5.16
N LEU A 263 -23.19 -14.65 -6.16
CA LEU A 263 -21.76 -14.37 -6.30
C LEU A 263 -21.49 -12.85 -6.35
N LEU A 264 -22.20 -12.11 -7.19
CA LEU A 264 -22.03 -10.65 -7.31
C LEU A 264 -22.35 -9.93 -6.01
N VAL A 265 -23.41 -10.34 -5.31
CA VAL A 265 -23.82 -9.72 -4.06
C VAL A 265 -22.83 -10.03 -2.94
N TRP A 266 -22.31 -11.26 -2.86
CA TRP A 266 -21.24 -11.62 -1.93
C TRP A 266 -19.97 -10.82 -2.21
N PHE A 267 -19.57 -10.72 -3.48
CA PHE A 267 -18.39 -9.95 -3.89
C PHE A 267 -18.55 -8.47 -3.57
N GLY A 268 -19.72 -7.88 -3.84
CA GLY A 268 -20.05 -6.51 -3.46
C GLY A 268 -19.97 -6.29 -1.95
N GLY A 269 -20.48 -7.25 -1.16
CA GLY A 269 -20.33 -7.25 0.30
C GLY A 269 -18.86 -7.23 0.71
N ALA A 270 -18.07 -8.18 0.21
CA ALA A 270 -16.64 -8.28 0.52
C ALA A 270 -15.86 -7.01 0.15
N LEU A 271 -16.20 -6.38 -0.97
CA LEU A 271 -15.59 -5.12 -1.40
C LEU A 271 -15.91 -3.97 -0.45
N VAL A 272 -17.18 -3.80 -0.09
CA VAL A 272 -17.59 -2.75 0.86
C VAL A 272 -16.96 -3.00 2.24
N GLY A 273 -17.00 -4.25 2.70
CA GLY A 273 -16.42 -4.68 3.96
C GLY A 273 -14.91 -4.41 4.05
N SER A 274 -14.16 -4.77 3.01
CA SER A 274 -12.71 -4.55 3.01
C SER A 274 -12.34 -3.08 2.95
N VAL A 275 -13.05 -2.26 2.17
CA VAL A 275 -12.79 -0.81 2.08
C VAL A 275 -13.07 -0.17 3.44
N LEU A 276 -14.23 -0.45 4.03
CA LEU A 276 -14.58 0.07 5.36
C LEU A 276 -13.60 -0.43 6.44
N GLY A 277 -13.23 -1.70 6.41
CA GLY A 277 -12.28 -2.28 7.35
C GLY A 277 -10.90 -1.65 7.22
N GLY A 278 -10.41 -1.46 5.99
CA GLY A 278 -9.14 -0.78 5.73
C GLY A 278 -9.14 0.64 6.24
N VAL A 279 -10.20 1.42 5.94
CA VAL A 279 -10.36 2.80 6.43
C VAL A 279 -10.39 2.83 7.96
N LEU A 280 -11.19 1.97 8.58
CA LEU A 280 -11.34 1.88 10.03
C LEU A 280 -10.02 1.54 10.72
N GLY A 281 -9.32 0.51 10.26
CA GLY A 281 -8.06 0.06 10.85
C GLY A 281 -6.96 1.14 10.79
N TYR A 282 -6.81 1.82 9.65
CA TYR A 282 -5.86 2.93 9.53
C TYR A 282 -6.28 4.17 10.32
N TRP A 283 -7.57 4.49 10.37
CA TRP A 283 -8.09 5.63 11.13
C TRP A 283 -7.90 5.43 12.64
N VAL A 284 -8.24 4.25 13.16
CA VAL A 284 -8.02 3.88 14.57
C VAL A 284 -6.54 3.99 14.90
N ARG A 285 -5.67 3.42 14.07
CA ARG A 285 -4.21 3.47 14.29
C ARG A 285 -3.68 4.91 14.28
N TYR A 286 -4.15 5.74 13.35
CA TYR A 286 -3.78 7.15 13.28
C TYR A 286 -4.21 7.91 14.54
N ARG A 287 -5.43 7.67 15.03
CA ARG A 287 -5.99 8.35 16.21
C ARG A 287 -5.27 8.02 17.51
N PHE A 288 -4.75 6.80 17.65
CA PHE A 288 -3.99 6.36 18.82
C PHE A 288 -2.49 6.69 18.74
N ALA A 289 -1.98 7.04 17.57
CA ALA A 289 -0.59 7.44 17.37
C ALA A 289 -0.37 8.95 17.54
N SER A 290 -1.44 9.75 17.54
CA SER A 290 -1.47 11.21 17.78
C SER A 290 -1.75 11.53 19.24
#